data_AF-A0A815N2Q4-F1
#
_entry.id   AF-A0A815N2Q4-F1
#
_cell.length_a   1.000
_cell.length_b   1.000
_cell.length_c   1.000
_cell.angle_alpha   90.00
_cell.angle_beta   90.00
_cell.angle_gamma   90.00
#
_symmetry.space_group_name_H-M   'P 1'
#
loop_
_entity.id
_entity.type
_entity.pdbx_description
1 polymer ?
#
loop_
_entity_poly.entity_id
_entity_poly.type
_entity_poly.pdbx_seq_one_letter_code
_entity_poly.pdbx_strand_id
1 'polypeptide(L)'
;PLCWWWDKAIFVPALKLRLGLIGDQLPKEWLADRQKFIPQIKFSKEDNEQDIPLNAQRINSHLVWLTNMLDDGRMFLLGDLSPSALDITAYHLLWFIKNWKANETDDLLPELAQPKLVSWFERIAALGHGTSEEMTAEEAFQVAKQAEPIEPEYIENKTKSMWNVGQRVQVTPDDAGCVPVEGTFIAADDHEIVLRLSDEKMGNINVHFPRAGFDVISI
;
A
#
# COMPACT_ATOMS: atom_id res chain seq x y z
N PRO A 1 -9.56 -7.24 -5.57
CA PRO A 1 -9.29 -8.53 -4.86
C PRO A 1 -7.86 -9.06 -5.01
N LEU A 2 -7.34 -9.23 -6.24
CA LEU A 2 -5.99 -9.76 -6.47
C LEU A 2 -4.89 -8.82 -5.96
N CYS A 3 -5.02 -7.51 -6.21
CA CYS A 3 -4.10 -6.51 -5.65
C CYS A 3 -4.06 -6.59 -4.11
N TRP A 4 -5.23 -6.59 -3.47
CA TRP A 4 -5.36 -6.70 -2.01
C TRP A 4 -4.70 -7.94 -1.44
N TRP A 5 -4.96 -9.10 -2.07
CA TRP A 5 -4.34 -10.36 -1.68
C TRP A 5 -2.82 -10.29 -1.82
N TRP A 6 -2.31 -9.85 -2.98
CA TRP A 6 -0.88 -9.76 -3.23
C TRP A 6 -0.18 -8.89 -2.19
N ASP A 7 -0.75 -7.71 -1.95
CA ASP A 7 -0.17 -6.72 -1.06
C ASP A 7 -0.07 -7.26 0.38
N LYS A 8 -1.20 -7.77 0.90
CA LYS A 8 -1.26 -8.32 2.26
C LYS A 8 -0.47 -9.62 2.42
N ALA A 9 -0.43 -10.48 1.40
CA ALA A 9 0.21 -11.79 1.50
C ALA A 9 1.75 -11.71 1.45
N ILE A 10 2.32 -10.74 0.73
CA ILE A 10 3.76 -10.68 0.46
C ILE A 10 4.45 -9.56 1.22
N PHE A 11 3.79 -8.43 1.48
CA PHE A 11 4.44 -7.28 2.12
C PHE A 11 5.05 -7.64 3.47
N VAL A 12 4.31 -8.32 4.35
CA VAL A 12 4.82 -8.68 5.69
C VAL A 12 5.98 -9.69 5.62
N PRO A 13 5.89 -10.82 4.88
CA PRO A 13 7.05 -11.69 4.67
C PRO A 13 8.26 -10.98 4.07
N ALA A 14 8.06 -10.11 3.07
CA ALA A 14 9.14 -9.34 2.45
C ALA A 14 9.79 -8.38 3.45
N LEU A 15 8.98 -7.63 4.21
CA LEU A 15 9.48 -6.75 5.26
C LEU A 15 10.30 -7.52 6.30
N LYS A 16 9.78 -8.65 6.81
CA LYS A 16 10.49 -9.49 7.79
C LYS A 16 11.78 -10.08 7.25
N LEU A 17 11.78 -10.53 5.99
CA LEU A 17 12.99 -11.01 5.33
C LEU A 17 14.04 -9.89 5.26
N ARG A 18 13.66 -8.67 4.86
CA ARG A 18 14.56 -7.50 4.87
C ARG A 18 15.14 -7.23 6.26
N LEU A 19 14.29 -7.26 7.29
CA LEU A 19 14.70 -6.99 8.66
C LEU A 19 15.71 -8.04 9.16
N GLY A 20 15.51 -9.33 8.84
CA GLY A 20 16.47 -10.39 9.17
C GLY A 20 17.81 -10.25 8.45
N LEU A 21 17.81 -9.80 7.18
CA LEU A 21 19.03 -9.67 6.40
C LEU A 21 19.86 -8.42 6.76
N ILE A 22 19.22 -7.26 6.90
CA ILE A 22 19.92 -5.96 7.01
C ILE A 22 19.42 -5.06 8.15
N GLY A 23 18.64 -5.59 9.10
CA GLY A 23 18.02 -4.79 10.17
C GLY A 23 19.01 -3.90 10.94
N ASP A 24 20.22 -4.39 11.21
CA ASP A 24 21.26 -3.63 11.94
C ASP A 24 21.78 -2.40 11.16
N GLN A 25 21.61 -2.37 9.83
CA GLN A 25 22.04 -1.28 8.96
C GLN A 25 20.97 -0.18 8.84
N LEU A 26 19.75 -0.44 9.32
CA LEU A 26 18.65 0.53 9.27
C LEU A 26 18.81 1.57 10.40
N PRO A 27 18.48 2.86 10.15
CA PRO A 27 18.59 3.88 11.19
C PRO A 27 17.73 3.56 12.41
N LYS A 28 18.29 3.70 13.62
CA LYS A 28 17.58 3.40 14.88
C LYS A 28 16.30 4.23 15.05
N GLU A 29 16.34 5.49 14.64
CA GLU A 29 15.17 6.38 14.68
C GLU A 29 14.06 5.88 13.75
N TRP A 30 14.43 5.40 12.56
CA TRP A 30 13.49 4.78 11.62
C TRP A 30 12.89 3.50 12.22
N LEU A 31 13.70 2.63 12.82
CA LEU A 31 13.21 1.42 13.47
C LEU A 31 12.23 1.72 14.62
N ALA A 32 12.55 2.71 15.45
CA ALA A 32 11.70 3.15 16.55
C ALA A 32 10.38 3.75 16.06
N ASP A 33 10.40 4.53 14.98
CA ASP A 33 9.21 5.06 14.32
C ASP A 33 8.32 3.92 13.78
N ARG A 34 8.91 2.98 13.02
CA ARG A 34 8.16 1.85 12.45
C ARG A 34 7.58 0.91 13.49
N GLN A 35 8.28 0.71 14.62
CA GLN A 35 7.76 -0.09 15.73
C GLN A 35 6.51 0.55 16.36
N LYS A 36 6.40 1.88 16.39
CA LYS A 36 5.17 2.57 16.82
C LYS A 36 4.08 2.51 15.76
N PHE A 37 4.48 2.61 14.48
CA PHE A 37 3.55 2.58 13.35
C PHE A 37 2.90 1.20 13.15
N ILE A 38 3.63 0.10 13.36
CA ILE A 38 3.15 -1.29 13.20
C ILE A 38 3.54 -2.13 14.43
N PRO A 39 2.85 -1.97 15.59
CA PRO A 39 3.25 -2.60 16.85
C PRO A 39 3.29 -4.14 16.82
N GLN A 40 2.52 -4.77 15.93
CA GLN A 40 2.43 -6.21 15.78
C GLN A 40 3.64 -6.84 15.06
N ILE A 41 4.47 -6.03 14.39
CA ILE A 41 5.72 -6.50 13.77
C ILE A 41 6.87 -6.10 14.69
N LYS A 42 7.77 -7.06 14.94
CA LYS A 42 9.03 -6.78 15.61
C LYS A 42 10.06 -6.33 14.57
N PHE A 43 10.67 -5.17 14.78
CA PHE A 43 11.58 -4.56 13.79
C PHE A 43 13.07 -4.84 14.03
N SER A 44 13.45 -5.57 15.08
CA SER A 44 14.87 -5.92 15.29
C SER A 44 15.32 -7.01 14.33
N LYS A 45 16.62 -7.04 14.00
CA LYS A 45 17.18 -8.13 13.20
C LYS A 45 17.09 -9.47 13.93
N GLU A 46 17.44 -9.49 15.22
CA GLU A 46 17.40 -10.67 16.09
C GLU A 46 16.03 -11.34 16.09
N ASP A 47 14.94 -10.55 16.10
CA ASP A 47 13.59 -11.09 16.08
C ASP A 47 13.19 -11.73 14.74
N ASN A 48 13.91 -11.44 13.65
CA ASN A 48 13.54 -11.84 12.29
C ASN A 48 14.54 -12.79 11.61
N GLU A 49 15.79 -12.86 12.07
CA GLU A 49 16.85 -13.65 11.41
C GLU A 49 16.53 -15.15 11.39
N GLN A 50 15.94 -15.68 12.46
CA GLN A 50 15.52 -17.08 12.52
C GLN A 50 14.41 -17.44 11.52
N ASP A 51 13.61 -16.46 11.09
CA ASP A 51 12.48 -16.63 10.18
C ASP A 51 12.87 -16.39 8.71
N ILE A 52 14.15 -16.11 8.40
CA ILE A 52 14.63 -15.90 7.02
C ILE A 52 14.20 -17.05 6.09
N PRO A 53 14.46 -18.35 6.40
CA PRO A 53 14.07 -19.43 5.51
C PRO A 53 12.56 -19.52 5.30
N LEU A 54 11.78 -19.28 6.36
CA LEU A 54 10.32 -19.32 6.30
C LEU A 54 9.76 -18.20 5.44
N ASN A 55 10.25 -16.96 5.61
CA ASN A 55 9.78 -15.83 4.82
C ASN A 55 10.23 -15.94 3.36
N ALA A 56 11.44 -16.41 3.09
CA ALA A 56 11.91 -16.71 1.73
C ALA A 56 11.03 -17.77 1.05
N GLN A 57 10.70 -18.87 1.73
CA GLN A 57 9.79 -19.89 1.21
C GLN A 57 8.40 -19.31 0.85
N ARG A 58 7.84 -18.47 1.73
CA ARG A 58 6.53 -17.82 1.50
C ARG A 58 6.57 -16.93 0.26
N ILE A 59 7.58 -16.07 0.15
CA ILE A 59 7.75 -15.16 -1.00
C ILE A 59 7.93 -15.97 -2.29
N ASN A 60 8.83 -16.96 -2.29
CA ASN A 60 9.07 -17.81 -3.47
C ASN A 60 7.78 -18.49 -3.95
N SER A 61 6.93 -18.97 -3.05
CA SER A 61 5.66 -19.60 -3.45
C SER A 61 4.77 -18.65 -4.27
N HIS A 62 4.74 -17.37 -3.90
CA HIS A 62 3.96 -16.35 -4.61
C HIS A 62 4.66 -15.89 -5.89
N LEU A 63 6.00 -15.81 -5.89
CA LEU A 63 6.78 -15.52 -7.08
C LEU A 63 6.59 -16.62 -8.14
N VAL A 64 6.56 -17.90 -7.76
CA VAL A 64 6.24 -19.00 -8.68
C VAL A 64 4.85 -18.79 -9.30
N TRP A 65 3.84 -18.41 -8.52
CA TRP A 65 2.50 -18.16 -9.08
C TRP A 65 2.50 -17.01 -10.08
N LEU A 66 3.16 -15.90 -9.76
CA LEU A 66 3.31 -14.75 -10.65
C LEU A 66 4.05 -15.14 -11.93
N THR A 67 5.15 -15.87 -11.79
CA THR A 67 5.96 -16.39 -12.88
C THR A 67 5.16 -17.34 -13.77
N ASN A 68 4.29 -18.18 -13.21
CA ASN A 68 3.42 -19.08 -13.98
C ASN A 68 2.32 -18.35 -14.75
N MET A 69 1.82 -17.22 -14.23
CA MET A 69 0.88 -16.38 -14.99
C MET A 69 1.47 -15.89 -16.31
N LEU A 70 2.80 -15.85 -16.44
CA LEU A 70 3.52 -15.40 -17.62
C LEU A 70 3.96 -16.54 -18.56
N ASP A 71 3.56 -17.80 -18.29
CA ASP A 71 4.01 -18.98 -19.06
C ASP A 71 3.60 -18.98 -20.53
N ASP A 72 2.47 -18.38 -20.86
CA ASP A 72 1.96 -18.28 -22.23
C ASP A 72 2.58 -17.11 -23.01
N GLY A 73 3.56 -16.41 -22.44
CA GLY A 73 4.24 -15.29 -23.07
C GLY A 73 3.43 -13.99 -23.09
N ARG A 74 2.33 -13.91 -22.32
CA ARG A 74 1.56 -12.67 -22.19
C ARG A 74 2.41 -11.50 -21.70
N MET A 75 2.01 -10.29 -22.10
CA MET A 75 2.76 -9.08 -21.74
C MET A 75 2.52 -8.65 -20.29
N PHE A 76 1.28 -8.77 -19.82
CA PHE A 76 0.79 -8.32 -18.52
C PHE A 76 0.02 -9.43 -17.81
N LEU A 77 -0.10 -9.35 -16.48
CA LEU A 77 -0.57 -10.45 -15.64
C LEU A 77 -1.99 -10.94 -15.98
N LEU A 78 -2.89 -10.01 -16.30
CA LEU A 78 -4.28 -10.35 -16.67
C LEU A 78 -4.44 -10.74 -18.15
N GLY A 79 -3.36 -10.72 -18.95
CA GLY A 79 -3.37 -11.13 -20.35
C GLY A 79 -3.81 -10.05 -21.34
N ASP A 80 -4.22 -8.88 -20.86
CA ASP A 80 -4.60 -7.73 -21.70
C ASP A 80 -3.40 -7.12 -22.43
N LEU A 81 -3.68 -6.25 -23.41
CA LEU A 81 -2.66 -5.48 -24.14
C LEU A 81 -2.12 -4.28 -23.34
N SER A 82 -2.72 -3.94 -22.20
CA SER A 82 -2.33 -2.82 -21.35
C SER A 82 -2.09 -3.29 -19.91
N PRO A 83 -1.19 -2.65 -19.16
CA PRO A 83 -0.94 -3.01 -17.77
C PRO A 83 -2.20 -2.75 -16.93
N SER A 84 -2.42 -3.61 -15.95
CA SER A 84 -3.50 -3.48 -14.98
C SER A 84 -2.98 -2.97 -13.64
N ALA A 85 -3.88 -2.59 -12.73
CA ALA A 85 -3.51 -2.30 -11.35
C ALA A 85 -2.76 -3.47 -10.68
N LEU A 86 -3.05 -4.72 -11.08
CA LEU A 86 -2.34 -5.89 -10.55
C LEU A 86 -0.87 -5.89 -10.96
N ASP A 87 -0.54 -5.43 -12.17
CA ASP A 87 0.85 -5.34 -12.62
C ASP A 87 1.64 -4.33 -11.77
N ILE A 88 1.05 -3.17 -11.48
CA ILE A 88 1.67 -2.13 -10.65
C ILE A 88 1.81 -2.60 -9.20
N THR A 89 0.76 -3.22 -8.64
CA THR A 89 0.80 -3.79 -7.29
C THR A 89 1.85 -4.91 -7.18
N ALA A 90 1.97 -5.78 -8.19
CA ALA A 90 3.00 -6.81 -8.19
C ALA A 90 4.40 -6.20 -8.27
N TYR A 91 4.58 -5.23 -9.18
CA TYR A 91 5.84 -4.57 -9.44
C TYR A 91 6.42 -3.90 -8.19
N HIS A 92 5.61 -3.15 -7.43
CA HIS A 92 6.16 -2.36 -6.32
C HIS A 92 6.77 -3.22 -5.20
N LEU A 93 6.21 -4.41 -4.90
CA LEU A 93 6.79 -5.33 -3.91
C LEU A 93 8.07 -5.99 -4.43
N LEU A 94 8.10 -6.36 -5.71
CA LEU A 94 9.33 -6.89 -6.32
C LEU A 94 10.41 -5.82 -6.39
N TRP A 95 10.04 -4.57 -6.69
CA TRP A 95 10.95 -3.43 -6.64
C TRP A 95 11.46 -3.22 -5.21
N PHE A 96 10.58 -3.29 -4.21
CA PHE A 96 10.96 -3.21 -2.81
C PHE A 96 12.01 -4.27 -2.45
N ILE A 97 11.79 -5.53 -2.85
CA ILE A 97 12.72 -6.66 -2.59
C ILE A 97 14.04 -6.47 -3.34
N LYS A 98 14.01 -6.19 -4.64
CA LYS A 98 15.22 -6.05 -5.49
C LYS A 98 16.10 -4.86 -5.09
N ASN A 99 15.53 -3.81 -4.49
CA ASN A 99 16.30 -2.65 -4.02
C ASN A 99 16.88 -2.83 -2.61
N TRP A 100 16.79 -4.03 -2.01
CA TRP A 100 17.54 -4.33 -0.80
C TRP A 100 19.04 -4.40 -1.12
N LYS A 101 19.86 -3.77 -0.28
CA LYS A 101 21.32 -3.89 -0.36
C LYS A 101 21.80 -5.15 0.38
N ALA A 102 21.23 -6.30 0.02
CA ALA A 102 21.54 -7.59 0.66
C ALA A 102 21.87 -8.63 -0.42
N ASN A 103 23.16 -8.99 -0.52
CA ASN A 103 23.68 -9.88 -1.57
C ASN A 103 23.05 -11.29 -1.53
N GLU A 104 22.55 -11.71 -0.37
CA GLU A 104 21.95 -13.04 -0.15
C GLU A 104 20.53 -13.17 -0.69
N THR A 105 19.90 -12.06 -1.11
CA THR A 105 18.50 -12.05 -1.56
C THR A 105 18.28 -12.93 -2.79
N ASP A 106 19.23 -12.91 -3.74
CA ASP A 106 19.10 -13.68 -4.99
C ASP A 106 19.18 -15.19 -4.74
N ASP A 107 20.05 -15.62 -3.82
CA ASP A 107 20.16 -17.03 -3.42
C ASP A 107 18.90 -17.51 -2.67
N LEU A 108 18.31 -16.63 -1.86
CA LEU A 108 17.09 -16.93 -1.10
C LEU A 108 15.83 -16.90 -1.97
N LEU A 109 15.81 -16.07 -3.02
CA LEU A 109 14.66 -15.83 -3.89
C LEU A 109 15.00 -16.08 -5.38
N PRO A 110 15.35 -17.32 -5.76
CA PRO A 110 15.84 -17.62 -7.11
C PRO A 110 14.82 -17.31 -8.21
N GLU A 111 13.53 -17.30 -7.89
CA GLU A 111 12.47 -16.94 -8.84
C GLU A 111 12.60 -15.51 -9.39
N LEU A 112 13.25 -14.59 -8.64
CA LEU A 112 13.50 -13.23 -9.11
C LEU A 112 14.40 -13.16 -10.35
N ALA A 113 15.17 -14.21 -10.62
CA ALA A 113 16.07 -14.32 -11.77
C ALA A 113 15.40 -14.97 -12.99
N GLN A 114 14.14 -15.41 -12.89
CA GLN A 114 13.43 -16.03 -14.01
C GLN A 114 13.29 -15.05 -15.19
N PRO A 115 13.77 -15.38 -16.41
CA PRO A 115 13.84 -14.44 -17.53
C PRO A 115 12.51 -13.76 -17.87
N LYS A 116 11.40 -14.51 -17.80
CA LYS A 116 10.05 -13.98 -18.04
C LYS A 116 9.60 -12.98 -16.97
N LEU A 117 9.95 -13.22 -15.70
CA LEU A 117 9.64 -12.31 -14.61
C LEU A 117 10.49 -11.04 -14.69
N VAL A 118 11.79 -11.19 -14.99
CA VAL A 118 12.69 -10.05 -15.23
C VAL A 118 12.19 -9.19 -16.39
N SER A 119 11.84 -9.81 -17.52
CA SER A 119 11.33 -9.10 -18.69
C SER A 119 10.01 -8.39 -18.40
N TRP A 120 9.10 -9.02 -17.63
CA TRP A 120 7.86 -8.37 -17.18
C TRP A 120 8.15 -7.19 -16.25
N PHE A 121 9.05 -7.36 -15.27
CA PHE A 121 9.43 -6.32 -14.32
C PHE A 121 9.99 -5.08 -15.04
N GLU A 122 10.88 -5.29 -16.01
CA GLU A 122 11.46 -4.21 -16.82
C GLU A 122 10.41 -3.48 -17.66
N ARG A 123 9.40 -4.19 -18.20
CA ARG A 123 8.28 -3.56 -18.90
C ARG A 123 7.47 -2.64 -17.99
N ILE A 124 7.17 -3.08 -16.76
CA ILE A 124 6.43 -2.24 -15.81
C ILE A 124 7.28 -1.05 -15.37
N ALA A 125 8.58 -1.25 -15.12
CA ALA A 125 9.51 -0.17 -14.78
C ALA A 125 9.58 0.90 -15.89
N ALA A 126 9.52 0.48 -17.15
CA ALA A 126 9.59 1.37 -18.31
C ALA A 126 8.37 2.29 -18.48
N LEU A 127 7.26 2.05 -17.76
CA LEU A 127 6.12 2.98 -17.73
C LEU A 127 6.52 4.35 -17.14
N GLY A 128 7.55 4.38 -16.30
CA GLY A 128 8.04 5.60 -15.67
C GLY A 128 7.04 6.21 -14.68
N HIS A 129 7.26 7.48 -14.34
CA HIS A 129 6.47 8.20 -13.33
C HIS A 129 5.67 9.38 -13.92
N GLY A 130 5.55 9.46 -15.24
CA GLY A 130 4.91 10.59 -15.92
C GLY A 130 5.71 11.89 -15.78
N THR A 131 4.99 13.02 -15.78
CA THR A 131 5.55 14.36 -15.57
C THR A 131 5.12 14.87 -14.20
N SER A 132 6.06 15.41 -13.44
CA SER A 132 5.83 15.95 -12.10
C SER A 132 6.47 17.34 -12.00
N GLU A 133 5.81 18.23 -11.26
CA GLU A 133 6.31 19.54 -10.87
C GLU A 133 6.41 19.58 -9.35
N GLU A 134 7.50 20.14 -8.82
CA GLU A 134 7.74 20.19 -7.38
C GLU A 134 6.78 21.18 -6.71
N MET A 135 6.21 20.78 -5.57
CA MET A 135 5.34 21.60 -4.74
C MET A 135 5.73 21.40 -3.27
N THR A 136 5.89 22.50 -2.54
CA THR A 136 6.20 22.46 -1.12
C THR A 136 4.95 22.05 -0.31
N ALA A 137 5.17 21.54 0.90
CA ALA A 137 4.07 21.20 1.81
C ALA A 137 3.20 22.42 2.15
N GLU A 138 3.80 23.62 2.27
CA GLU A 138 3.07 24.86 2.53
C GLU A 138 2.20 25.26 1.33
N GLU A 139 2.72 25.18 0.11
CA GLU A 139 1.93 25.46 -1.10
C GLU A 139 0.75 24.49 -1.23
N ALA A 140 0.97 23.19 -0.99
CA ALA A 140 -0.10 22.19 -0.99
C ALA A 140 -1.18 22.51 0.06
N PHE A 141 -0.78 22.93 1.26
CA PHE A 141 -1.71 23.35 2.31
C PHE A 141 -2.51 24.60 1.90
N GLN A 142 -1.86 25.61 1.31
CA GLN A 142 -2.56 26.81 0.84
C GLN A 142 -3.54 26.51 -0.30
N VAL A 143 -3.19 25.62 -1.23
CA VAL A 143 -4.09 25.16 -2.29
C VAL A 143 -5.32 24.48 -1.69
N ALA A 144 -5.12 23.54 -0.75
CA ALA A 144 -6.22 22.85 -0.09
C ALA A 144 -7.14 23.81 0.67
N LYS A 145 -6.56 24.80 1.37
CA LYS A 145 -7.30 25.81 2.14
C LYS A 145 -8.14 26.75 1.27
N GLN A 146 -7.64 27.10 0.08
CA GLN A 146 -8.31 28.03 -0.82
C GLN A 146 -9.36 27.35 -1.72
N ALA A 147 -9.30 26.02 -1.85
CA ALA A 147 -10.25 25.22 -2.59
C ALA A 147 -11.48 24.87 -1.75
N GLU A 148 -12.61 24.62 -2.42
CA GLU A 148 -13.76 23.96 -1.81
C GLU A 148 -13.81 22.51 -2.32
N PRO A 149 -13.95 21.50 -1.46
CA PRO A 149 -13.99 20.12 -1.87
C PRO A 149 -15.25 19.82 -2.68
N ILE A 150 -15.10 19.00 -3.71
CA ILE A 150 -16.20 18.58 -4.58
C ILE A 150 -17.20 17.77 -3.74
N GLU A 151 -18.49 18.10 -3.85
CA GLU A 151 -19.55 17.29 -3.25
C GLU A 151 -19.62 15.91 -3.92
N PRO A 152 -19.66 14.81 -3.15
CA PRO A 152 -19.61 13.45 -3.69
C PRO A 152 -20.97 13.02 -4.26
N GLU A 153 -21.41 13.70 -5.32
CA GLU A 153 -22.66 13.41 -6.04
C GLU A 153 -22.56 12.12 -6.86
N TYR A 154 -21.34 11.69 -7.21
CA TYR A 154 -21.08 10.41 -7.88
C TYR A 154 -21.41 9.20 -6.99
N ILE A 155 -21.62 9.40 -5.69
CA ILE A 155 -22.02 8.36 -4.74
C ILE A 155 -23.55 8.36 -4.63
N GLU A 156 -24.20 7.53 -5.45
CA GLU A 156 -25.66 7.45 -5.56
C GLU A 156 -26.32 6.82 -4.32
N ASN A 157 -25.65 5.87 -3.65
CA ASN A 157 -26.25 5.01 -2.61
C ASN A 157 -25.79 5.35 -1.19
N LYS A 158 -25.93 6.62 -0.77
CA LYS A 158 -25.60 7.10 0.59
C LYS A 158 -26.38 6.37 1.71
N THR A 159 -27.39 5.60 1.37
CA THR A 159 -28.30 4.85 2.27
C THR A 159 -27.83 3.41 2.58
N LYS A 160 -26.83 2.86 1.87
CA LYS A 160 -26.24 1.55 2.19
C LYS A 160 -25.25 1.59 3.36
N SER A 161 -25.12 2.74 4.00
CA SER A 161 -24.26 2.96 5.15
C SER A 161 -25.06 2.78 6.45
N MET A 162 -24.41 2.26 7.49
CA MET A 162 -24.98 2.21 8.84
C MET A 162 -25.01 3.57 9.54
N TRP A 163 -24.45 4.61 8.92
CA TRP A 163 -24.39 5.99 9.39
C TRP A 163 -25.24 6.92 8.53
N ASN A 164 -25.73 7.99 9.15
CA ASN A 164 -26.47 9.04 8.47
C ASN A 164 -25.52 10.14 7.99
N VAL A 165 -25.80 10.73 6.83
CA VAL A 165 -25.10 11.94 6.38
C VAL A 165 -25.21 13.04 7.44
N GLY A 166 -24.09 13.68 7.76
CA GLY A 166 -23.98 14.69 8.81
C GLY A 166 -23.58 14.12 10.19
N GLN A 167 -23.57 12.80 10.35
CA GLN A 167 -23.15 12.16 11.60
C GLN A 167 -21.63 12.27 11.79
N ARG A 168 -21.20 12.44 13.04
CA ARG A 168 -19.77 12.35 13.40
C ARG A 168 -19.34 10.90 13.48
N VAL A 169 -18.23 10.59 12.81
CA VAL A 169 -17.61 9.27 12.80
C VAL A 169 -16.09 9.42 12.87
N GLN A 170 -15.42 8.33 13.19
CA GLN A 170 -13.98 8.19 12.99
C GLN A 170 -13.70 7.00 12.08
N VAL A 171 -12.67 7.13 11.24
CA VAL A 171 -12.18 6.10 10.33
C VAL A 171 -10.73 5.78 10.69
N THR A 172 -10.39 4.50 10.84
CA THR A 172 -9.07 4.04 11.28
C THR A 172 -8.59 2.87 10.41
N PRO A 173 -7.33 2.86 9.91
CA PRO A 173 -6.76 1.68 9.26
C PRO A 173 -6.74 0.46 10.20
N ASP A 174 -7.04 -0.73 9.66
CA ASP A 174 -7.09 -1.99 10.43
C ASP A 174 -5.74 -2.69 10.60
N ASP A 175 -4.69 -2.21 9.93
CA ASP A 175 -3.40 -2.89 9.83
C ASP A 175 -2.23 -2.07 10.39
N ALA A 176 -2.00 -0.86 9.91
CA ALA A 176 -0.81 -0.08 10.20
C ALA A 176 -1.15 1.39 10.34
N GLY A 177 -0.44 2.09 11.23
CA GLY A 177 -0.66 3.51 11.42
C GLY A 177 -2.09 3.83 11.84
N CYS A 178 -2.66 3.01 12.73
CA CYS A 178 -4.03 3.05 13.26
C CYS A 178 -4.35 4.35 14.03
N VAL A 179 -4.10 5.50 13.41
CA VAL A 179 -4.40 6.84 13.88
C VAL A 179 -5.78 7.19 13.34
N PRO A 180 -6.78 7.40 14.21
CA PRO A 180 -8.14 7.68 13.76
C PRO A 180 -8.21 9.05 13.08
N VAL A 181 -9.01 9.12 12.01
CA VAL A 181 -9.41 10.37 11.38
C VAL A 181 -10.87 10.63 11.70
N GLU A 182 -11.12 11.67 12.48
CA GLU A 182 -12.47 12.05 12.87
C GLU A 182 -13.06 13.11 11.94
N GLY A 183 -14.30 12.90 11.51
CA GLY A 183 -14.94 13.74 10.52
C GLY A 183 -16.46 13.64 10.52
N THR A 184 -17.08 14.48 9.71
CA THR A 184 -18.51 14.39 9.43
C THR A 184 -18.70 13.44 8.26
N PHE A 185 -19.45 12.36 8.44
CA PHE A 185 -19.79 11.43 7.38
C PHE A 185 -20.64 12.13 6.30
N ILE A 186 -20.17 12.17 5.06
CA ILE A 186 -20.89 12.84 3.96
C ILE A 186 -21.34 11.91 2.84
N ALA A 187 -20.66 10.78 2.61
CA ALA A 187 -21.05 9.77 1.64
C ALA A 187 -20.30 8.44 1.84
N ALA A 188 -20.88 7.36 1.34
CA ALA A 188 -20.20 6.07 1.13
C ALA A 188 -20.91 5.23 0.07
N ASP A 189 -20.17 4.37 -0.60
CA ASP A 189 -20.68 3.29 -1.45
C ASP A 189 -20.09 1.92 -1.03
N ASP A 190 -20.01 0.95 -1.94
CA ASP A 190 -19.44 -0.37 -1.66
C ASP A 190 -17.89 -0.36 -1.63
N HIS A 191 -17.25 0.76 -2.03
CA HIS A 191 -15.79 0.90 -2.19
C HIS A 191 -15.16 1.98 -1.33
N GLU A 192 -15.87 3.08 -1.07
CA GLU A 192 -15.32 4.30 -0.49
C GLU A 192 -16.19 4.84 0.65
N ILE A 193 -15.56 5.50 1.62
CA ILE A 193 -16.16 6.34 2.66
C ILE A 193 -15.53 7.72 2.58
N VAL A 194 -16.37 8.76 2.66
CA VAL A 194 -15.92 10.16 2.58
C VAL A 194 -16.32 10.89 3.86
N LEU A 195 -15.31 11.47 4.51
CA LEU A 195 -15.48 12.35 5.66
C LEU A 195 -15.19 13.80 5.28
N ARG A 196 -16.00 14.73 5.77
CA ARG A 196 -15.67 16.15 5.76
C ARG A 196 -15.01 16.55 7.07
N LEU A 197 -13.82 17.12 6.94
CA LEU A 197 -13.12 17.81 8.01
C LEU A 197 -13.20 19.32 7.74
N SER A 198 -13.51 20.10 8.77
CA SER A 198 -13.65 21.55 8.68
C SER A 198 -12.93 22.19 9.86
N ASP A 199 -11.99 23.09 9.58
CA ASP A 199 -11.25 23.85 10.59
C ASP A 199 -10.89 25.23 10.03
N GLU A 200 -10.85 26.27 10.86
CA GLU A 200 -10.53 27.64 10.40
C GLU A 200 -9.15 27.77 9.76
N LYS A 201 -8.18 26.93 10.17
CA LYS A 201 -6.83 26.95 9.61
C LYS A 201 -6.77 26.22 8.27
N MET A 202 -7.51 25.12 8.13
CA MET A 202 -7.45 24.19 6.99
C MET A 202 -8.51 24.45 5.92
N GLY A 203 -9.60 25.15 6.25
CA GLY A 203 -10.79 25.20 5.41
C GLY A 203 -11.58 23.88 5.47
N ASN A 204 -12.32 23.58 4.39
CA ASN A 204 -13.04 22.32 4.24
C ASN A 204 -12.20 21.33 3.43
N ILE A 205 -12.05 20.11 3.91
CA ILE A 205 -11.41 19.02 3.16
C ILE A 205 -12.32 17.78 3.23
N ASN A 206 -12.56 17.18 2.06
CA ASN A 206 -13.10 15.84 1.99
C ASN A 206 -11.93 14.84 2.00
N VAL A 207 -11.94 13.92 2.98
CA VAL A 207 -10.96 12.84 3.09
C VAL A 207 -11.64 11.54 2.69
N HIS A 208 -11.01 10.83 1.78
CA HIS A 208 -11.53 9.67 1.09
C HIS A 208 -10.79 8.41 1.55
N PHE A 209 -11.52 7.39 1.97
CA PHE A 209 -10.98 6.12 2.44
C PHE A 209 -11.59 4.96 1.67
N PRO A 210 -10.81 3.95 1.26
CA PRO A 210 -11.40 2.69 0.82
C PRO A 210 -12.11 2.02 2.01
N ARG A 211 -13.19 1.28 1.75
CA ARG A 211 -13.90 0.52 2.79
C ARG A 211 -13.13 -0.71 3.27
N ALA A 212 -12.46 -1.38 2.36
CA ALA A 212 -11.62 -2.51 2.71
C ALA A 212 -10.35 -2.01 3.40
N GLY A 213 -10.07 -2.50 4.60
CA GLY A 213 -8.90 -2.10 5.40
C GLY A 213 -9.13 -1.00 6.41
N PHE A 214 -10.37 -0.55 6.59
CA PHE A 214 -10.67 0.58 7.45
C PHE A 214 -11.90 0.30 8.31
N ASP A 215 -11.72 0.47 9.62
CA ASP A 215 -12.78 0.44 10.60
C ASP A 215 -13.42 1.82 10.70
N VAL A 216 -14.75 1.84 10.82
CA VAL A 216 -15.51 3.07 11.00
C VAL A 216 -16.44 2.92 12.17
N ILE A 217 -16.38 3.88 13.10
CA ILE A 217 -17.24 3.89 14.29
C ILE A 217 -17.82 5.28 14.52
N SER A 218 -19.06 5.32 15.04
CA SER A 218 -19.72 6.55 15.46
C SER A 218 -19.02 7.15 16.68
N ILE A 219 -18.98 8.48 16.77
CA ILE A 219 -18.45 9.23 17.92
C ILE A 219 -19.40 10.32 18.39
#